data_AF-A0A834MFA1-F1
#
_entry.id   AF-A0A834MFA1-F1
#
_cell.length_a   1.000
_cell.length_b   1.000
_cell.length_c   1.000
_cell.angle_alpha   90.00
_cell.angle_beta   90.00
_cell.angle_gamma   90.00
#
_symmetry.space_group_name_H-M   'P 1'
#
loop_
_entity.id
_entity.type
_entity.pdbx_description
1 polymer ?
#
loop_
_entity_poly.entity_id
_entity_poly.type
_entity_poly.pdbx_seq_one_letter_code
_entity_poly.pdbx_strand_id
1 'polypeptide(L)'
;MSTRKHEVPDALLDELLANYQKPEDLIGENGLLKQLTKRLVERALDAEMTAHLGHERHAPVANASGNTRNGRSRKTLKGEFGELPIEVPRDREGSFEPQIVPKHQTRWTGFDDKVLSLYARGMTVREIQAHLQEMYGAEVSPSLISNVTDAVVDEVKVWQSRPLDTIYPIVYLDCIHVKVRDGAVRAKAVYLAIGITLTGEKEVLGLWLSQNEGAKFWLQVVTELKNRGVQDIFIACVDGLKGFPEAIEAVFPATTVQLCIVHMVRHSLNYVSWKRRAEVAADLKRIYTSATVEEAELRLGEFEARWDTDYPPIGQSWRRHWERLTPFFDFPPEIRKVIYTTNAIESVNYSLRKLTRHRGAFPSDEALVKLLYLALRNISKKWTMPIRDWKAARIQFMMPPGPDRLVADSKPLRLPLAGHARSAPAVACGCTSAPSPAWPVPPARGCAMTCGGSPRPCTVR
;
A
#
# COMPACT_ATOMS: atom_id res chain seq x y z
N MET A 1 0.19 6.70 26.58
CA MET A 1 0.35 5.62 27.59
C MET A 1 1.84 5.46 27.85
N SER A 2 2.29 5.53 29.11
CA SER A 2 3.70 5.34 29.47
C SER A 2 4.11 3.90 29.15
N THR A 3 5.04 3.70 28.22
CA THR A 3 5.67 2.40 27.98
C THR A 3 6.51 2.06 29.20
N ARG A 4 5.94 1.34 30.17
CA ARG A 4 6.72 0.72 31.25
C ARG A 4 7.61 -0.33 30.59
N LYS A 5 8.90 0.00 30.39
CA LYS A 5 9.91 -1.01 30.07
C LYS A 5 9.98 -1.95 31.26
N HIS A 6 9.68 -3.22 31.02
CA HIS A 6 9.90 -4.27 32.01
C HIS A 6 11.38 -4.67 31.84
N GLU A 7 12.25 -4.08 32.66
CA GLU A 7 13.65 -4.50 32.71
C GLU A 7 13.72 -5.86 33.41
N VAL A 8 14.19 -6.87 32.67
CA VAL A 8 14.45 -8.20 33.21
C VAL A 8 15.85 -8.16 33.82
N PRO A 9 16.02 -8.43 35.12
CA PRO A 9 17.34 -8.42 35.75
C PRO A 9 18.28 -9.45 35.10
N ASP A 10 19.54 -9.07 34.86
CA ASP A 10 20.54 -9.96 34.25
C ASP A 10 20.74 -11.26 35.05
N ALA A 11 20.65 -11.19 36.38
CA ALA A 11 20.73 -12.36 37.25
C ALA A 11 19.64 -13.42 36.95
N LEU A 12 18.43 -13.00 36.55
CA LEU A 12 17.36 -13.93 36.17
C LEU A 12 17.64 -14.55 34.80
N LEU A 13 18.27 -13.80 33.88
CA LEU A 13 18.68 -14.33 32.58
C LEU A 13 19.79 -15.37 32.73
N ASP A 14 20.78 -15.10 33.59
CA ASP A 14 21.86 -16.03 33.90
C ASP A 14 21.33 -17.34 34.52
N GLU A 15 20.35 -17.25 35.42
CA GLU A 15 19.71 -18.42 36.02
C GLU A 15 18.89 -19.23 35.00
N LEU A 16 18.16 -18.55 34.11
CA LEU A 16 17.38 -19.20 33.06
C LEU A 16 18.26 -19.86 31.98
N LEU A 17 19.47 -19.34 31.76
CA LEU A 17 20.43 -19.84 30.75
C LEU A 17 21.50 -20.78 31.33
N ALA A 18 21.48 -21.08 32.63
CA ALA A 18 22.51 -21.88 33.30
C ALA A 18 22.76 -23.27 32.68
N ASN A 19 21.76 -23.84 32.00
CA ASN A 19 21.83 -25.16 31.35
C ASN A 19 21.76 -25.09 29.81
N TYR A 20 21.98 -23.91 29.22
CA TYR A 20 21.92 -23.73 27.77
C TYR A 20 23.15 -24.34 27.09
N GLN A 21 22.95 -25.31 26.19
CA GLN A 21 24.03 -25.95 25.44
C GLN A 21 23.88 -25.82 23.93
N LYS A 22 22.65 -25.79 23.41
CA LYS A 22 22.38 -25.71 21.97
C LYS A 22 21.24 -24.74 21.67
N PRO A 23 21.17 -24.17 20.44
CA PRO A 23 20.05 -23.33 20.01
C PRO A 23 18.67 -23.97 20.24
N GLU A 24 18.55 -25.29 20.11
CA GLU A 24 17.32 -26.04 20.36
C GLU A 24 16.79 -25.90 21.81
N ASP A 25 17.66 -25.66 22.80
CA ASP A 25 17.24 -25.50 24.21
C ASP A 25 16.49 -24.18 24.45
N LEU A 26 16.72 -23.19 23.59
CA LEU A 26 16.02 -21.90 23.62
C LEU A 26 14.72 -21.93 22.81
N ILE A 27 14.80 -22.44 21.56
CA ILE A 27 13.74 -22.30 20.54
C ILE A 27 13.10 -23.61 20.06
N GLY A 28 13.56 -24.77 20.51
CA GLY A 28 13.03 -26.08 20.10
C GLY A 28 11.63 -26.37 20.65
N GLU A 29 11.08 -27.55 20.32
CA GLU A 29 9.69 -27.94 20.68
C GLU A 29 9.40 -27.92 22.19
N ASN A 30 10.42 -28.08 23.03
CA ASN A 30 10.38 -27.98 24.49
C ASN A 30 11.25 -26.84 25.06
N GLY A 31 11.66 -25.91 24.19
CA GLY A 31 12.60 -24.85 24.52
C GLY A 31 12.12 -23.89 25.61
N LEU A 32 13.07 -23.24 26.27
CA LEU A 32 12.87 -22.33 27.38
C LEU A 32 11.81 -21.25 27.10
N LEU A 33 11.83 -20.66 25.89
CA LEU A 33 10.90 -19.60 25.52
C LEU A 33 9.44 -20.08 25.50
N LYS A 34 9.20 -21.31 25.04
CA LYS A 34 7.87 -21.91 25.01
C LYS A 34 7.35 -22.18 26.42
N GLN A 35 8.21 -22.70 27.30
CA GLN A 35 7.86 -22.95 28.70
C GLN A 35 7.61 -21.64 29.48
N LEU A 36 8.45 -20.63 29.26
CA LEU A 36 8.27 -19.29 29.83
C LEU A 36 6.94 -18.68 29.39
N THR A 37 6.66 -18.71 28.09
CA THR A 37 5.40 -18.19 27.53
C THR A 37 4.20 -18.91 28.14
N LYS A 38 4.23 -20.25 28.24
CA LYS A 38 3.19 -21.03 28.93
C LYS A 38 2.97 -20.54 30.36
N ARG A 39 4.03 -20.48 31.17
CA ARG A 39 3.93 -20.12 32.59
C ARG A 39 3.45 -18.69 32.79
N LEU A 40 3.90 -17.76 31.95
CA LEU A 40 3.46 -16.37 31.98
C LEU A 40 1.97 -16.24 31.66
N VAL A 41 1.50 -16.92 30.61
CA VAL A 41 0.08 -16.91 30.23
C VAL A 41 -0.79 -17.53 31.32
N GLU A 42 -0.42 -18.69 31.85
CA GLU A 42 -1.18 -19.34 32.93
C GLU A 42 -1.23 -18.48 34.19
N ARG A 43 -0.11 -17.83 34.56
CA ARG A 43 -0.05 -16.96 35.74
C ARG A 43 -0.85 -15.68 35.56
N ALA A 44 -0.85 -15.12 34.35
CA ALA A 44 -1.65 -13.94 34.04
C ALA A 44 -3.15 -14.26 34.02
N LEU A 45 -3.56 -15.42 33.49
CA LEU A 45 -4.95 -15.91 33.58
C LEU A 45 -5.38 -16.15 35.04
N ASP A 46 -4.49 -16.65 35.89
CA ASP A 46 -4.77 -16.79 37.32
C ASP A 46 -4.95 -15.45 38.03
N ALA A 47 -4.19 -14.42 37.63
CA ALA A 47 -4.32 -13.06 38.13
C ALA A 47 -5.66 -12.43 37.68
N GLU A 48 -6.04 -12.60 36.41
CA GLU A 48 -7.37 -12.20 35.92
C GLU A 48 -8.50 -12.89 36.71
N MET A 49 -8.35 -14.18 37.00
CA MET A 49 -9.33 -14.93 37.80
C MET A 49 -9.42 -14.42 39.24
N THR A 50 -8.29 -14.06 39.86
CA THR A 50 -8.29 -13.44 41.21
C THR A 50 -9.00 -12.07 41.17
N ALA A 51 -8.75 -11.27 40.13
CA ALA A 51 -9.42 -9.98 39.95
C ALA A 51 -10.94 -10.14 39.72
N HIS A 52 -11.34 -11.13 38.93
CA HIS A 52 -12.76 -11.45 38.68
C HIS A 52 -13.50 -11.91 39.94
N LEU A 53 -12.90 -12.81 40.72
CA LEU A 53 -13.52 -13.36 41.92
C LEU A 53 -13.37 -12.48 43.16
N GLY A 54 -12.46 -11.50 43.14
CA GLY A 54 -12.19 -10.60 44.27
C GLY A 54 -11.45 -11.26 45.44
N HIS A 55 -10.96 -12.49 45.28
CA HIS A 55 -10.21 -13.21 46.31
C HIS A 55 -9.17 -14.16 45.72
N GLU A 56 -8.12 -14.42 46.50
CA GLU A 56 -7.02 -15.32 46.13
C GLU A 56 -7.43 -16.81 46.16
N ARG A 57 -6.55 -17.67 45.66
CA ARG A 57 -6.72 -19.12 45.72
C ARG A 57 -6.66 -19.58 47.18
N HIS A 58 -7.67 -20.34 47.63
CA HIS A 58 -7.82 -20.81 49.02
C HIS A 58 -8.10 -19.72 50.08
N ALA A 59 -8.32 -18.48 49.66
CA ALA A 59 -8.79 -17.42 50.55
C ALA A 59 -10.31 -17.58 50.84
N PRO A 60 -10.80 -17.07 51.99
CA PRO A 60 -12.23 -17.02 52.25
C PRO A 60 -12.96 -16.22 51.17
N VAL A 61 -14.16 -16.70 50.81
CA VAL A 61 -14.96 -16.14 49.73
C VAL A 61 -15.41 -14.73 50.11
N ALA A 62 -14.87 -13.73 49.40
CA ALA A 62 -15.12 -12.31 49.67
C ALA A 62 -16.12 -11.65 48.69
N ASN A 63 -16.65 -12.40 47.73
CA ASN A 63 -17.57 -11.89 46.72
C ASN A 63 -19.05 -12.03 47.11
N ALA A 64 -19.89 -11.13 46.62
CA ALA A 64 -21.32 -11.11 46.91
C ALA A 64 -22.09 -12.27 46.26
N SER A 65 -21.57 -12.85 45.17
CA SER A 65 -22.19 -13.98 44.46
C SER A 65 -21.89 -15.33 45.09
N GLY A 66 -20.88 -15.44 45.97
CA GLY A 66 -20.43 -16.73 46.50
C GLY A 66 -19.71 -17.60 45.47
N ASN A 67 -19.37 -17.06 44.29
CA ASN A 67 -18.73 -17.80 43.22
C ASN A 67 -17.30 -18.19 43.59
N THR A 68 -16.90 -19.42 43.26
CA THR A 68 -15.59 -19.99 43.64
C THR A 68 -14.87 -20.55 42.43
N ARG A 69 -13.54 -20.69 42.52
CA ARG A 69 -12.75 -21.42 41.52
C ARG A 69 -13.21 -22.89 41.44
N ASN A 70 -13.32 -23.43 40.22
CA ASN A 70 -13.73 -24.82 39.94
C ASN A 70 -12.76 -25.50 38.97
N GLY A 71 -11.51 -25.65 39.40
CA GLY A 71 -10.47 -26.33 38.63
C GLY A 71 -10.00 -25.57 37.40
N ARG A 72 -9.50 -26.32 36.42
CA ARG A 72 -8.88 -25.82 35.18
C ARG A 72 -9.35 -26.61 33.97
N SER A 73 -9.46 -25.96 32.82
CA SER A 73 -9.68 -26.61 31.52
C SER A 73 -8.41 -26.57 30.69
N ARG A 74 -8.14 -27.66 29.96
CA ARG A 74 -7.03 -27.71 29.00
C ARG A 74 -7.42 -26.99 27.72
N LYS A 75 -6.49 -26.20 27.19
CA LYS A 75 -6.64 -25.49 25.91
C LYS A 75 -5.30 -25.47 25.21
N THR A 76 -5.26 -25.85 23.93
CA THR A 76 -4.03 -25.77 23.14
C THR A 76 -4.06 -24.47 22.33
N LEU A 77 -3.13 -23.57 22.63
CA LEU A 77 -2.92 -22.36 21.85
C LEU A 77 -2.02 -22.68 20.65
N LYS A 78 -2.37 -22.12 19.50
CA LYS A 78 -1.57 -22.17 18.27
C LYS A 78 -0.97 -20.80 18.04
N GLY A 79 0.36 -20.71 18.03
CA GLY A 79 1.09 -19.46 17.89
C GLY A 79 2.45 -19.65 17.21
N GLU A 80 3.30 -18.63 17.31
CA GLU A 80 4.63 -18.62 16.67
C GLU A 80 5.62 -19.63 17.27
N PHE A 81 5.31 -20.14 18.45
CA PHE A 81 6.06 -21.18 19.18
C PHE A 81 5.47 -22.59 18.97
N GLY A 82 4.63 -22.76 17.94
CA GLY A 82 3.92 -24.00 17.66
C GLY A 82 2.70 -24.19 18.56
N GLU A 83 2.38 -25.45 18.88
CA GLU A 83 1.30 -25.80 19.80
C GLU A 83 1.73 -25.64 21.26
N LEU A 84 0.98 -24.84 22.01
CA LEU A 84 1.21 -24.51 23.41
C LEU A 84 0.02 -24.98 24.26
N PRO A 85 0.11 -26.16 24.91
CA PRO A 85 -0.94 -26.62 25.81
C PRO A 85 -0.90 -25.82 27.11
N ILE A 86 -1.95 -25.03 27.35
CA ILE A 86 -2.16 -24.22 28.56
C ILE A 86 -3.33 -24.76 29.39
N GLU A 87 -3.28 -24.47 30.69
CA GLU A 87 -4.39 -24.69 31.61
C GLU A 87 -5.09 -23.38 31.96
N VAL A 88 -6.35 -23.25 31.57
CA VAL A 88 -7.16 -22.05 31.82
C VAL A 88 -7.98 -22.24 33.11
N PRO A 89 -7.91 -21.32 34.09
CA PRO A 89 -8.72 -21.41 35.30
C PRO A 89 -10.21 -21.25 35.00
N ARG A 90 -11.06 -21.93 35.79
CA ARG A 90 -12.52 -21.85 35.69
C ARG A 90 -13.14 -21.43 37.00
N ASP A 91 -14.24 -20.70 36.92
CA ASP A 91 -15.15 -20.43 38.03
C ASP A 91 -16.31 -21.43 38.04
N ARG A 92 -17.04 -21.49 39.15
CA ARG A 92 -18.13 -22.45 39.36
C ARG A 92 -19.37 -22.10 38.55
N GLU A 93 -19.64 -20.81 38.40
CA GLU A 93 -20.80 -20.29 37.66
C GLU A 93 -20.54 -20.14 36.14
N GLY A 94 -19.28 -20.27 35.69
CA GLY A 94 -18.91 -20.11 34.28
C GLY A 94 -18.93 -18.66 33.77
N SER A 95 -19.03 -17.69 34.67
CA SER A 95 -19.11 -16.25 34.41
C SER A 95 -17.78 -15.62 34.00
N PHE A 96 -16.65 -16.27 34.26
CA PHE A 96 -15.33 -15.72 33.96
C PHE A 96 -15.09 -15.60 32.46
N GLU A 97 -14.78 -14.39 31.97
CA GLU A 97 -14.36 -14.14 30.59
C GLU A 97 -12.91 -13.63 30.55
N PRO A 98 -11.93 -14.49 30.22
CA PRO A 98 -10.53 -14.09 30.20
C PRO A 98 -10.24 -13.07 29.10
N GLN A 99 -9.40 -12.07 29.40
CA GLN A 99 -9.04 -11.01 28.44
C GLN A 99 -7.82 -11.38 27.59
N ILE A 100 -6.80 -12.01 28.19
CA ILE A 100 -5.60 -12.45 27.45
C ILE A 100 -5.94 -13.53 26.43
N VAL A 101 -6.76 -14.51 26.81
CA VAL A 101 -7.19 -15.59 25.92
C VAL A 101 -8.70 -15.82 26.03
N PRO A 102 -9.50 -15.16 25.19
CA PRO A 102 -10.95 -15.32 25.15
C PRO A 102 -11.42 -16.78 25.07
N LYS A 103 -12.64 -17.04 25.53
CA LYS A 103 -13.29 -18.36 25.41
C LYS A 103 -13.29 -18.80 23.94
N HIS A 104 -13.01 -20.08 23.71
CA HIS A 104 -12.91 -20.71 22.38
C HIS A 104 -11.80 -20.18 21.43
N GLN A 105 -11.11 -19.08 21.75
CA GLN A 105 -10.00 -18.59 20.93
C GLN A 105 -8.73 -19.44 21.12
N THR A 106 -8.40 -20.30 20.17
CA THR A 106 -7.17 -21.10 20.19
C THR A 106 -5.98 -20.40 19.50
N ARG A 107 -6.19 -19.24 18.87
CA ARG A 107 -5.15 -18.54 18.11
C ARG A 107 -4.48 -17.42 18.93
N TRP A 108 -3.16 -17.39 18.88
CA TRP A 108 -2.37 -16.27 19.38
C TRP A 108 -2.25 -15.17 18.31
N THR A 109 -2.41 -13.90 18.69
CA THR A 109 -2.37 -12.75 17.78
C THR A 109 -1.02 -12.63 17.06
N GLY A 110 -1.04 -12.45 15.73
CA GLY A 110 0.16 -12.34 14.87
C GLY A 110 0.36 -13.50 13.86
N PHE A 111 -0.27 -14.66 14.10
CA PHE A 111 -0.24 -15.78 13.14
C PHE A 111 -0.91 -15.43 11.80
N ASP A 112 -2.07 -14.77 11.87
CA ASP A 112 -2.86 -14.39 10.71
C ASP A 112 -2.07 -13.40 9.80
N ASP A 113 -1.34 -12.45 10.40
CA ASP A 113 -0.49 -11.51 9.66
C ASP A 113 0.61 -12.22 8.86
N LYS A 114 1.22 -13.28 9.43
CA LYS A 114 2.23 -14.08 8.72
C LYS A 114 1.63 -14.85 7.56
N VAL A 115 0.46 -15.48 7.76
CA VAL A 115 -0.28 -16.16 6.69
C VAL A 115 -0.60 -15.19 5.56
N LEU A 116 -1.12 -13.99 5.88
CA LEU A 116 -1.37 -12.93 4.90
C LEU A 116 -0.10 -12.47 4.20
N SER A 117 1.00 -12.33 4.93
CA SER A 117 2.31 -11.94 4.41
C SER A 117 2.89 -12.97 3.42
N LEU A 118 2.71 -14.27 3.69
CA LEU A 118 3.13 -15.36 2.80
C LEU A 118 2.22 -15.41 1.56
N TYR A 119 0.92 -15.30 1.76
CA TYR A 119 -0.06 -15.27 0.67
C TYR A 119 0.19 -14.07 -0.27
N ALA A 120 0.44 -12.89 0.28
CA ALA A 120 0.75 -11.68 -0.48
C ALA A 120 2.06 -11.76 -1.28
N ARG A 121 2.97 -12.68 -0.92
CA ARG A 121 4.19 -12.99 -1.67
C ARG A 121 3.98 -14.01 -2.79
N GLY A 122 2.74 -14.46 -3.00
CA GLY A 122 2.37 -15.35 -4.10
C GLY A 122 2.24 -16.82 -3.73
N MET A 123 2.64 -17.22 -2.51
CA MET A 123 2.59 -18.62 -2.07
C MET A 123 1.16 -19.15 -2.06
N THR A 124 0.95 -20.34 -2.61
CA THR A 124 -0.34 -21.03 -2.60
C THR A 124 -0.71 -21.50 -1.19
N VAL A 125 -1.99 -21.80 -0.96
CA VAL A 125 -2.47 -22.31 0.33
C VAL A 125 -1.70 -23.56 0.78
N ARG A 126 -1.36 -24.46 -0.15
CA ARG A 126 -0.61 -25.69 0.13
C ARG A 126 0.85 -25.41 0.47
N GLU A 127 1.48 -24.46 -0.23
CA GLU A 127 2.86 -24.03 0.08
C GLU A 127 2.93 -23.34 1.44
N ILE A 128 1.94 -22.52 1.79
CA ILE A 128 1.86 -21.88 3.11
C ILE A 128 1.72 -22.96 4.19
N GLN A 129 0.86 -23.96 3.99
CA GLN A 129 0.71 -25.08 4.92
C GLN A 129 2.04 -25.81 5.13
N ALA A 130 2.73 -26.20 4.04
CA ALA A 130 4.01 -26.89 4.12
C ALA A 130 5.06 -26.03 4.85
N HIS A 131 5.15 -24.75 4.51
CA HIS A 131 6.08 -23.83 5.14
C HIS A 131 5.82 -23.64 6.64
N LEU A 132 4.56 -23.56 7.06
CA LEU A 132 4.20 -23.45 8.47
C LEU A 132 4.47 -24.74 9.24
N GLN A 133 4.28 -25.90 8.62
CA GLN A 133 4.65 -27.18 9.21
C GLN A 133 6.16 -27.29 9.43
N GLU A 134 6.96 -26.93 8.43
CA GLU A 134 8.42 -27.00 8.49
C GLU A 134 9.02 -26.03 9.53
N MET A 135 8.51 -24.79 9.59
CA MET A 135 9.05 -23.75 10.47
C MET A 135 8.58 -23.87 11.92
N TYR A 136 7.32 -24.28 12.12
CA TYR A 136 6.65 -24.19 13.43
C TYR A 136 6.14 -25.53 13.97
N GLY A 137 6.30 -26.63 13.23
CA GLY A 137 5.70 -27.93 13.58
C GLY A 137 4.17 -27.90 13.65
N ALA A 138 3.56 -26.84 13.11
CA ALA A 138 2.14 -26.56 13.31
C ALA A 138 1.31 -27.15 12.16
N GLU A 139 0.48 -28.14 12.46
CA GLU A 139 -0.51 -28.65 11.51
C GLU A 139 -1.64 -27.62 11.33
N VAL A 140 -1.56 -26.89 10.22
CA VAL A 140 -2.52 -25.87 9.81
C VAL A 140 -3.32 -26.41 8.63
N SER A 141 -4.66 -26.46 8.75
CA SER A 141 -5.49 -26.93 7.64
C SER A 141 -5.52 -25.92 6.48
N PRO A 142 -5.69 -26.37 5.22
CA PRO A 142 -5.92 -25.46 4.09
C PRO A 142 -7.14 -24.56 4.29
N SER A 143 -8.20 -25.08 4.93
CA SER A 143 -9.41 -24.33 5.26
C SER A 143 -9.13 -23.16 6.20
N LEU A 144 -8.23 -23.37 7.18
CA LEU A 144 -7.82 -22.35 8.12
C LEU A 144 -7.11 -21.20 7.41
N ILE A 145 -6.18 -21.51 6.49
CA ILE A 145 -5.48 -20.51 5.68
C ILE A 145 -6.45 -19.74 4.78
N SER A 146 -7.39 -20.44 4.13
CA SER A 146 -8.42 -19.78 3.31
C SER A 146 -9.23 -18.79 4.13
N ASN A 147 -9.76 -19.21 5.30
CA ASN A 147 -10.54 -18.35 6.18
C ASN A 147 -9.78 -17.09 6.62
N VAL A 148 -8.47 -17.20 6.90
CA VAL A 148 -7.63 -16.04 7.22
C VAL A 148 -7.53 -15.09 6.02
N THR A 149 -7.34 -15.63 4.81
CA THR A 149 -7.28 -14.78 3.62
C THR A 149 -8.63 -14.18 3.24
N ASP A 150 -9.74 -14.83 3.59
CA ASP A 150 -11.10 -14.35 3.32
C ASP A 150 -11.45 -13.11 4.15
N ALA A 151 -10.86 -12.95 5.33
CA ALA A 151 -11.03 -11.72 6.13
C ALA A 151 -10.60 -10.44 5.37
N VAL A 152 -9.73 -10.56 4.37
CA VAL A 152 -9.28 -9.43 3.55
C VAL A 152 -10.34 -8.99 2.53
N VAL A 153 -11.34 -9.81 2.21
CA VAL A 153 -12.34 -9.47 1.18
C VAL A 153 -13.08 -8.19 1.51
N ASP A 154 -13.42 -7.97 2.78
CA ASP A 154 -14.10 -6.75 3.18
C ASP A 154 -13.18 -5.52 3.10
N GLU A 155 -11.88 -5.68 3.43
CA GLU A 155 -10.88 -4.63 3.20
C GLU A 155 -10.76 -4.26 1.71
N VAL A 156 -10.82 -5.26 0.81
CA VAL A 156 -10.80 -5.04 -0.65
C VAL A 156 -11.99 -4.19 -1.06
N LYS A 157 -13.20 -4.53 -0.61
CA LYS A 157 -14.43 -3.82 -0.98
C LYS A 157 -14.38 -2.36 -0.52
N VAL A 158 -13.96 -2.12 0.72
CA VAL A 158 -13.78 -0.77 1.26
C VAL A 158 -12.71 0.00 0.48
N TRP A 159 -11.62 -0.67 0.11
CA TRP A 159 -10.57 -0.06 -0.69
C TRP A 159 -11.02 0.30 -2.12
N GLN A 160 -11.82 -0.55 -2.76
CA GLN A 160 -12.37 -0.29 -4.10
C GLN A 160 -13.38 0.87 -4.10
N SER A 161 -14.15 1.06 -3.03
CA SER A 161 -15.16 2.12 -2.92
C SER A 161 -14.65 3.41 -2.26
N ARG A 162 -13.38 3.46 -1.84
CA ARG A 162 -12.83 4.63 -1.12
C ARG A 162 -12.93 5.91 -1.96
N PRO A 163 -13.16 7.07 -1.33
CA PRO A 163 -13.10 8.36 -2.01
C PRO A 163 -11.68 8.60 -2.54
N LEU A 164 -11.58 9.25 -3.69
CA LEU A 164 -10.33 9.63 -4.35
C LEU A 164 -10.15 11.15 -4.31
N ASP A 165 -8.92 11.60 -4.56
CA ASP A 165 -8.64 13.03 -4.69
C ASP A 165 -9.34 13.62 -5.92
N THR A 166 -9.61 14.92 -5.86
CA THR A 166 -10.36 15.63 -6.90
C THR A 166 -9.57 15.78 -8.20
N ILE A 167 -8.24 15.91 -8.12
CA ILE A 167 -7.38 16.21 -9.27
C ILE A 167 -6.19 15.25 -9.27
N TYR A 168 -6.01 14.56 -10.39
CA TYR A 168 -4.82 13.75 -10.66
C TYR A 168 -4.11 14.27 -11.92
N PRO A 169 -2.92 14.90 -11.79
CA PRO A 169 -2.17 15.37 -12.95
C PRO A 169 -1.92 14.31 -14.02
N ILE A 170 -1.52 13.11 -13.62
CA ILE A 170 -1.20 12.02 -14.55
C ILE A 170 -1.92 10.76 -14.07
N VAL A 171 -2.63 10.09 -14.98
CA VAL A 171 -3.23 8.77 -14.72
C VAL A 171 -2.73 7.78 -15.76
N TYR A 172 -2.24 6.63 -15.30
CA TYR A 172 -1.88 5.49 -16.14
C TYR A 172 -2.97 4.44 -16.05
N LEU A 173 -3.38 3.93 -17.20
CA LEU A 173 -4.39 2.88 -17.30
C LEU A 173 -3.82 1.75 -18.16
N ASP A 174 -3.81 0.54 -17.62
CA ASP A 174 -3.28 -0.64 -18.28
C ASP A 174 -4.05 -1.88 -17.84
N CYS A 175 -3.89 -2.98 -18.58
CA CYS A 175 -4.49 -4.26 -18.26
C CYS A 175 -3.46 -5.40 -18.23
N ILE A 176 -3.71 -6.41 -17.39
CA ILE A 176 -2.96 -7.67 -17.41
C ILE A 176 -3.91 -8.84 -17.58
N HIS A 177 -3.49 -9.83 -18.37
CA HIS A 177 -4.28 -11.04 -18.59
C HIS A 177 -3.88 -12.12 -17.58
N VAL A 178 -4.87 -12.68 -16.87
CA VAL A 178 -4.67 -13.73 -15.87
C VAL A 178 -5.66 -14.88 -16.10
N LYS A 179 -5.20 -16.12 -15.89
CA LYS A 179 -6.04 -17.32 -16.04
C LYS A 179 -6.86 -17.56 -14.77
N VAL A 180 -8.17 -17.57 -14.91
CA VAL A 180 -9.12 -17.84 -13.81
C VAL A 180 -10.06 -18.98 -14.20
N ARG A 181 -10.40 -19.82 -13.24
CA ARG A 181 -11.38 -20.89 -13.41
C ARG A 181 -12.77 -20.36 -13.10
N ASP A 182 -13.64 -20.43 -14.10
CA ASP A 182 -15.04 -20.01 -14.03
C ASP A 182 -15.86 -21.06 -14.81
N GLY A 183 -16.05 -22.21 -14.16
CA GLY A 183 -16.35 -23.50 -14.81
C GLY A 183 -15.14 -24.04 -15.60
N ALA A 184 -14.81 -23.37 -16.71
CA ALA A 184 -13.62 -23.61 -17.52
C ALA A 184 -12.50 -22.60 -17.20
N VAL A 185 -11.24 -22.95 -17.50
CA VAL A 185 -10.12 -22.02 -17.36
C VAL A 185 -10.16 -21.01 -18.51
N ARG A 186 -10.34 -19.73 -18.20
CA ARG A 186 -10.39 -18.63 -19.17
C ARG A 186 -9.36 -17.58 -18.82
N ALA A 187 -8.80 -16.91 -19.83
CA ALA A 187 -8.02 -15.70 -19.62
C ALA A 187 -9.00 -14.54 -19.40
N LYS A 188 -8.88 -13.86 -18.25
CA LYS A 188 -9.64 -12.65 -17.92
C LYS A 188 -8.68 -11.45 -17.91
N ALA A 189 -9.18 -10.29 -18.29
CA ALA A 189 -8.43 -9.03 -18.25
C ALA A 189 -8.62 -8.37 -16.87
N VAL A 190 -7.50 -8.02 -16.25
CA VAL A 190 -7.45 -7.27 -15.00
C VAL A 190 -7.01 -5.85 -15.31
N TYR A 191 -7.87 -4.89 -15.06
CA TYR A 191 -7.65 -3.48 -15.32
C TYR A 191 -7.06 -2.83 -14.08
N LEU A 192 -6.05 -2.01 -14.28
CA LEU A 192 -5.34 -1.30 -13.23
C LEU A 192 -5.26 0.18 -13.58
N ALA A 193 -5.60 1.02 -12.60
CA ALA A 193 -5.44 2.46 -12.69
C ALA A 193 -4.45 2.95 -11.63
N ILE A 194 -3.44 3.72 -12.06
CA ILE A 194 -2.46 4.35 -11.17
C ILE A 194 -2.46 5.85 -11.44
N GLY A 195 -2.72 6.65 -10.42
CA GLY A 195 -2.63 8.10 -10.47
C GLY A 195 -1.30 8.59 -9.90
N ILE A 196 -0.89 9.77 -10.34
CA ILE A 196 0.12 10.60 -9.67
C ILE A 196 -0.64 11.75 -9.03
N THR A 197 -0.48 11.93 -7.73
CA THR A 197 -1.11 13.03 -6.98
C THR A 197 -0.42 14.37 -7.28
N LEU A 198 -1.03 15.48 -6.85
CA LEU A 198 -0.39 16.81 -6.95
C LEU A 198 0.97 16.90 -6.22
N THR A 199 1.18 16.07 -5.19
CA THR A 199 2.45 15.98 -4.46
C THR A 199 3.51 15.16 -5.21
N GLY A 200 3.13 14.45 -6.28
CA GLY A 200 4.02 13.62 -7.08
C GLY A 200 4.14 12.19 -6.58
N GLU A 201 3.27 11.79 -5.67
CA GLU A 201 3.22 10.45 -5.12
C GLU A 201 2.37 9.56 -6.01
N LYS A 202 2.77 8.30 -6.14
CA LYS A 202 2.03 7.30 -6.91
C LYS A 202 0.92 6.74 -6.03
N GLU A 203 -0.25 6.58 -6.60
CA GLU A 203 -1.39 5.98 -5.93
C GLU A 203 -2.08 4.98 -6.85
N VAL A 204 -2.44 3.81 -6.33
CA VAL A 204 -3.29 2.87 -7.06
C VAL A 204 -4.74 3.29 -6.89
N LEU A 205 -5.39 3.72 -7.96
CA LEU A 205 -6.76 4.24 -7.91
C LEU A 205 -7.78 3.10 -7.80
N GLY A 206 -7.53 1.99 -8.50
CA GLY A 206 -8.43 0.83 -8.45
C GLY A 206 -7.94 -0.36 -9.26
N LEU A 207 -8.70 -1.46 -9.12
CA LEU A 207 -8.47 -2.74 -9.77
C LEU A 207 -9.84 -3.32 -10.16
N TRP A 208 -9.99 -3.75 -11.41
CA TRP A 208 -11.23 -4.33 -11.94
C TRP A 208 -10.97 -5.60 -12.73
N LEU A 209 -11.94 -6.51 -12.74
CA LEU A 209 -11.91 -7.74 -13.54
C LEU A 209 -12.97 -7.70 -14.63
N SER A 210 -12.60 -8.07 -15.84
CA SER A 210 -13.54 -8.34 -16.93
C SER A 210 -13.16 -9.63 -17.65
N GLN A 211 -14.15 -10.29 -18.24
CA GLN A 211 -13.91 -11.42 -19.13
C GLN A 211 -13.26 -10.99 -20.44
N ASN A 212 -13.63 -9.83 -20.97
CA ASN A 212 -13.17 -9.33 -22.25
C ASN A 212 -12.53 -7.95 -22.11
N GLU A 213 -11.58 -7.67 -23.00
CA GLU A 213 -11.03 -6.34 -23.20
C GLU A 213 -11.93 -5.50 -24.11
N GLY A 214 -12.26 -4.27 -23.70
CA GLY A 214 -13.04 -3.38 -24.57
C GLY A 214 -13.32 -1.99 -24.03
N ALA A 215 -13.54 -1.05 -24.96
CA ALA A 215 -13.84 0.36 -24.68
C ALA A 215 -15.03 0.58 -23.74
N LYS A 216 -16.08 -0.26 -23.84
CA LYS A 216 -17.25 -0.18 -22.95
C LYS A 216 -16.90 -0.40 -21.48
N PHE A 217 -15.99 -1.33 -21.21
CA PHE A 217 -15.56 -1.61 -19.84
C PHE A 217 -14.69 -0.49 -19.30
N TRP A 218 -13.80 0.06 -20.14
CA TRP A 218 -13.03 1.25 -19.77
C TRP A 218 -13.92 2.45 -19.45
N LEU A 219 -15.00 2.67 -20.20
CA LEU A 219 -15.98 3.71 -19.89
C LEU A 219 -16.57 3.52 -18.48
N GLN A 220 -16.91 2.28 -18.11
CA GLN A 220 -17.38 1.95 -16.76
C GLN A 220 -16.31 2.26 -15.69
N VAL A 221 -15.06 1.85 -15.92
CA VAL A 221 -13.94 2.11 -15.00
C VAL A 221 -13.72 3.62 -14.80
N VAL A 222 -13.67 4.39 -15.88
CA VAL A 222 -13.46 5.84 -15.82
C VAL A 222 -14.65 6.56 -15.17
N THR A 223 -15.87 6.10 -15.42
CA THR A 223 -17.08 6.61 -14.75
C THR A 223 -17.06 6.33 -13.25
N GLU A 224 -16.59 5.15 -12.83
CA GLU A 224 -16.43 4.82 -11.42
C GLU A 224 -15.40 5.72 -10.72
N LEU A 225 -14.26 6.01 -11.38
CA LEU A 225 -13.28 6.96 -10.86
C LEU A 225 -13.90 8.34 -10.61
N LYS A 226 -14.73 8.82 -11.54
CA LYS A 226 -15.48 10.07 -11.39
C LYS A 226 -16.46 10.02 -10.21
N ASN A 227 -17.23 8.94 -10.08
CA ASN A 227 -18.18 8.75 -8.97
C ASN A 227 -17.49 8.68 -7.60
N ARG A 228 -16.22 8.26 -7.56
CA ARG A 228 -15.41 8.20 -6.33
C ARG A 228 -14.78 9.54 -5.94
N GLY A 229 -14.94 10.59 -6.77
CA GLY A 229 -14.54 11.95 -6.42
C GLY A 229 -13.57 12.62 -7.40
N VAL A 230 -13.04 11.89 -8.38
CA VAL A 230 -12.14 12.46 -9.39
C VAL A 230 -12.92 13.42 -10.28
N GLN A 231 -12.53 14.68 -10.29
CA GLN A 231 -13.15 15.74 -11.10
C GLN A 231 -12.35 16.03 -12.36
N ASP A 232 -11.02 16.05 -12.25
CA ASP A 232 -10.15 16.43 -13.36
C ASP A 232 -8.90 15.53 -13.46
N ILE A 233 -8.52 15.22 -14.69
CA ILE A 233 -7.31 14.50 -15.06
C ILE A 233 -6.64 15.29 -16.17
N PHE A 234 -5.40 15.75 -15.97
CA PHE A 234 -4.74 16.56 -16.99
C PHE A 234 -4.23 15.73 -18.16
N ILE A 235 -3.56 14.62 -17.85
CA ILE A 235 -3.08 13.68 -18.87
C ILE A 235 -3.36 12.22 -18.49
N ALA A 236 -4.00 11.50 -19.40
CA ALA A 236 -4.23 10.06 -19.29
C ALA A 236 -3.29 9.32 -20.24
N CYS A 237 -2.38 8.52 -19.66
CA CYS A 237 -1.42 7.72 -20.39
C CYS A 237 -1.95 6.30 -20.58
N VAL A 238 -2.21 5.92 -21.83
CA VAL A 238 -2.88 4.65 -22.16
C VAL A 238 -2.13 3.87 -23.23
N ASP A 239 -2.43 2.58 -23.33
CA ASP A 239 -2.04 1.75 -24.48
C ASP A 239 -2.98 2.01 -25.69
N GLY A 240 -2.53 1.65 -26.89
CA GLY A 240 -3.18 1.91 -28.19
C GLY A 240 -4.47 1.16 -28.46
N LEU A 241 -5.29 0.88 -27.44
CA LEU A 241 -6.57 0.20 -27.57
C LEU A 241 -7.60 1.06 -28.31
N LYS A 242 -8.22 0.46 -29.34
CA LYS A 242 -9.27 1.11 -30.12
C LYS A 242 -10.48 1.46 -29.26
N GLY A 243 -10.94 2.70 -29.32
CA GLY A 243 -12.11 3.17 -28.57
C GLY A 243 -11.80 3.57 -27.12
N PHE A 244 -10.57 3.39 -26.65
CA PHE A 244 -10.22 3.68 -25.25
C PHE A 244 -10.04 5.19 -25.00
N PRO A 245 -9.28 5.94 -25.81
CA PRO A 245 -9.21 7.39 -25.65
C PRO A 245 -10.58 8.07 -25.72
N GLU A 246 -11.45 7.61 -26.63
CA GLU A 246 -12.80 8.15 -26.80
C GLU A 246 -13.66 7.91 -25.54
N ALA A 247 -13.44 6.79 -24.83
CA ALA A 247 -14.12 6.51 -23.56
C ALA A 247 -13.65 7.43 -22.41
N ILE A 248 -12.38 7.86 -22.42
CA ILE A 248 -11.84 8.82 -21.44
C ILE A 248 -12.41 10.20 -21.71
N GLU A 249 -12.33 10.65 -22.97
CA GLU A 249 -12.83 11.96 -23.41
C GLU A 249 -14.35 12.11 -23.19
N ALA A 250 -15.12 11.02 -23.27
CA ALA A 250 -16.55 11.03 -22.95
C ALA A 250 -16.86 11.34 -21.48
N VAL A 251 -15.98 10.97 -20.54
CA VAL A 251 -16.20 11.17 -19.09
C VAL A 251 -15.47 12.41 -18.58
N PHE A 252 -14.27 12.66 -19.10
CA PHE A 252 -13.40 13.79 -18.82
C PHE A 252 -13.00 14.50 -20.12
N PRO A 253 -13.86 15.40 -20.64
CA PRO A 253 -13.63 16.08 -21.92
C PRO A 253 -12.38 16.96 -21.96
N ALA A 254 -11.96 17.48 -20.81
CA ALA A 254 -10.78 18.34 -20.70
C ALA A 254 -9.46 17.55 -20.61
N THR A 255 -9.52 16.22 -20.50
CA THR A 255 -8.33 15.37 -20.34
C THR A 255 -7.60 15.17 -21.65
N THR A 256 -6.28 15.39 -21.62
CA THR A 256 -5.41 15.11 -22.74
C THR A 256 -5.05 13.62 -22.74
N VAL A 257 -5.38 12.88 -23.79
CA VAL A 257 -5.04 11.46 -23.89
C VAL A 257 -3.71 11.29 -24.63
N GLN A 258 -2.75 10.64 -23.97
CA GLN A 258 -1.44 10.31 -24.51
C GLN A 258 -1.31 8.80 -24.70
N LEU A 259 -0.92 8.39 -25.91
CA LEU A 259 -0.51 7.02 -26.18
C LEU A 259 0.92 6.79 -25.70
N CYS A 260 1.15 5.64 -25.08
CA CYS A 260 2.47 5.28 -24.60
C CYS A 260 3.45 5.08 -25.76
N ILE A 261 4.50 5.91 -25.80
CA ILE A 261 5.55 5.83 -26.82
C ILE A 261 6.33 4.51 -26.69
N VAL A 262 6.51 3.99 -25.47
CA VAL A 262 7.21 2.70 -25.27
C VAL A 262 6.43 1.54 -25.92
N HIS A 263 5.10 1.52 -25.78
CA HIS A 263 4.26 0.53 -26.47
C HIS A 263 4.31 0.73 -27.99
N MET A 264 4.29 1.97 -28.46
CA MET A 264 4.43 2.30 -29.87
C MET A 264 5.77 1.83 -30.47
N VAL A 265 6.88 2.05 -29.76
CA VAL A 265 8.21 1.58 -30.15
C VAL A 265 8.26 0.05 -30.14
N ARG A 266 7.74 -0.62 -29.10
CA ARG A 266 7.68 -2.08 -29.04
C ARG A 266 6.87 -2.66 -30.21
N HIS A 267 5.71 -2.08 -30.51
CA HIS A 267 4.90 -2.45 -31.66
C HIS A 267 5.67 -2.29 -32.98
N SER A 268 6.37 -1.17 -33.16
CA SER A 268 7.20 -0.89 -34.34
C SER A 268 8.31 -1.93 -34.52
N LEU A 269 8.98 -2.32 -33.43
CA LEU A 269 10.08 -3.29 -33.45
C LEU A 269 9.63 -4.73 -33.75
N ASN A 270 8.33 -5.03 -33.70
CA ASN A 270 7.81 -6.35 -34.09
C ASN A 270 7.94 -6.61 -35.61
N TYR A 271 7.93 -5.55 -36.43
CA TYR A 271 8.13 -5.64 -37.88
C TYR A 271 9.62 -5.76 -38.28
N VAL A 272 10.53 -5.51 -37.34
CA VAL A 272 11.97 -5.39 -37.61
C VAL A 272 12.70 -6.66 -37.18
N SER A 273 13.62 -7.12 -38.03
CA SER A 273 14.50 -8.25 -37.73
C SER A 273 15.43 -7.94 -36.56
N TRP A 274 15.76 -8.95 -35.74
CA TRP A 274 16.55 -8.79 -34.52
C TRP A 274 17.85 -7.99 -34.73
N LYS A 275 18.54 -8.22 -35.84
CA LYS A 275 19.83 -7.57 -36.18
C LYS A 275 19.69 -6.04 -36.35
N ARG A 276 18.58 -5.56 -36.93
CA ARG A 276 18.37 -4.13 -37.23
C ARG A 276 17.57 -3.40 -36.14
N ARG A 277 17.04 -4.10 -35.13
CA ARG A 277 16.25 -3.50 -34.05
C ARG A 277 16.96 -2.39 -33.31
N ALA A 278 18.26 -2.54 -33.05
CA ALA A 278 19.03 -1.53 -32.32
C ALA A 278 19.11 -0.20 -33.10
N GLU A 279 19.34 -0.28 -34.41
CA GLU A 279 19.41 0.89 -35.30
C GLU A 279 18.04 1.57 -35.43
N VAL A 280 16.98 0.79 -35.72
CA VAL A 280 15.62 1.34 -35.82
C VAL A 280 15.18 1.97 -34.50
N ALA A 281 15.46 1.34 -33.36
CA ALA A 281 15.13 1.90 -32.05
C ALA A 281 15.89 3.20 -31.76
N ALA A 282 17.14 3.32 -32.21
CA ALA A 282 17.93 4.54 -32.05
C ALA A 282 17.35 5.71 -32.88
N ASP A 283 16.88 5.45 -34.10
CA ASP A 283 16.25 6.47 -34.93
C ASP A 283 14.86 6.86 -34.40
N LEU A 284 14.02 5.87 -34.01
CA LEU A 284 12.74 6.14 -33.34
C LEU A 284 12.91 6.94 -32.06
N LYS A 285 14.02 6.73 -31.34
CA LYS A 285 14.34 7.48 -30.12
C LYS A 285 14.49 8.97 -30.40
N ARG A 286 15.07 9.36 -31.54
CA ARG A 286 15.28 10.76 -31.90
C ARG A 286 13.98 11.53 -31.97
N ILE A 287 12.90 10.90 -32.46
CA ILE A 287 11.58 11.51 -32.60
C ILE A 287 11.09 12.06 -31.26
N TYR A 288 10.96 11.21 -30.23
CA TYR A 288 10.39 11.60 -28.95
C TYR A 288 11.38 12.28 -27.98
N THR A 289 12.67 12.32 -28.31
CA THR A 289 13.67 13.10 -27.56
C THR A 289 13.86 14.52 -28.09
N SER A 290 13.16 14.89 -29.15
CA SER A 290 13.23 16.24 -29.75
C SER A 290 12.80 17.33 -28.75
N ALA A 291 13.19 18.58 -29.03
CA ALA A 291 12.80 19.70 -28.18
C ALA A 291 11.35 20.12 -28.39
N THR A 292 10.89 20.13 -29.65
CA THR A 292 9.57 20.61 -30.07
C THR A 292 8.85 19.61 -30.98
N VAL A 293 7.55 19.84 -31.20
CA VAL A 293 6.71 19.01 -32.08
C VAL A 293 7.20 19.10 -33.53
N GLU A 294 7.60 20.28 -33.98
CA GLU A 294 8.08 20.52 -35.35
C GLU A 294 9.39 19.77 -35.62
N GLU A 295 10.31 19.79 -34.64
CA GLU A 295 11.53 19.00 -34.76
C GLU A 295 11.21 17.50 -34.78
N ALA A 296 10.29 17.04 -33.92
CA ALA A 296 9.88 15.64 -33.88
C ALA A 296 9.26 15.18 -35.20
N GLU A 297 8.47 16.03 -35.85
CA GLU A 297 7.87 15.75 -37.16
C GLU A 297 8.93 15.67 -38.27
N LEU A 298 9.93 16.56 -38.24
CA LEU A 298 11.08 16.47 -39.15
C LEU A 298 11.82 15.14 -38.95
N ARG A 299 12.08 14.73 -37.70
CA ARG A 299 12.70 13.43 -37.38
C ARG A 299 11.86 12.24 -37.86
N LEU A 300 10.53 12.34 -37.80
CA LEU A 300 9.66 11.31 -38.34
C LEU A 300 9.77 11.22 -39.87
N GLY A 301 9.86 12.36 -40.58
CA GLY A 301 10.12 12.38 -42.02
C GLY A 301 11.49 11.79 -42.41
N GLU A 302 12.54 12.11 -41.64
CA GLU A 302 13.87 11.50 -41.81
C GLU A 302 13.82 9.97 -41.59
N PHE A 303 13.04 9.52 -40.61
CA PHE A 303 12.83 8.11 -40.33
C PHE A 303 12.13 7.40 -41.49
N GLU A 304 11.03 7.98 -41.99
CA GLU A 304 10.26 7.47 -43.13
C GLU A 304 11.16 7.34 -44.38
N ALA A 305 11.92 8.38 -44.71
CA ALA A 305 12.83 8.35 -45.86
C ALA A 305 13.88 7.22 -45.81
N ARG A 306 14.31 6.84 -44.60
CA ARG A 306 15.31 5.79 -44.40
C ARG A 306 14.71 4.39 -44.32
N TRP A 307 13.55 4.24 -43.71
CA TRP A 307 13.03 2.93 -43.30
C TRP A 307 11.73 2.51 -43.99
N ASP A 308 10.99 3.40 -44.65
CA ASP A 308 9.70 3.03 -45.26
C ASP A 308 9.82 2.10 -46.47
N THR A 309 11.00 2.01 -47.10
CA THR A 309 11.25 1.02 -48.16
C THR A 309 11.23 -0.40 -47.61
N ASP A 310 11.79 -0.60 -46.41
CA ASP A 310 11.92 -1.92 -45.78
C ASP A 310 10.75 -2.23 -44.81
N TYR A 311 10.29 -1.20 -44.09
CA TYR A 311 9.29 -1.29 -43.01
C TYR A 311 8.17 -0.23 -43.11
N PRO A 312 7.44 -0.13 -44.23
CA PRO A 312 6.40 0.89 -44.42
C PRO A 312 5.30 0.94 -43.34
N PRO A 313 4.91 -0.17 -42.67
CA PRO A 313 3.90 -0.11 -41.61
C PRO A 313 4.30 0.76 -40.41
N ILE A 314 5.59 1.00 -40.17
CA ILE A 314 6.05 1.78 -39.01
C ILE A 314 5.68 3.25 -39.18
N GLY A 315 6.17 3.92 -40.24
CA GLY A 315 5.85 5.33 -40.50
C GLY A 315 4.36 5.61 -40.52
N GLN A 316 3.59 4.77 -41.25
CA GLN A 316 2.12 4.87 -41.32
C GLN A 316 1.44 4.78 -39.95
N SER A 317 1.92 3.89 -39.07
CA SER A 317 1.37 3.74 -37.72
C SER A 317 1.66 4.99 -36.88
N TRP A 318 2.88 5.53 -36.94
CA TRP A 318 3.25 6.75 -36.20
C TRP A 318 2.46 7.97 -36.68
N ARG A 319 2.31 8.16 -38.00
CA ARG A 319 1.48 9.23 -38.58
C ARG A 319 0.03 9.14 -38.14
N ARG A 320 -0.56 7.94 -38.16
CA ARG A 320 -1.97 7.73 -37.73
C ARG A 320 -2.19 8.09 -36.26
N HIS A 321 -1.20 7.87 -35.41
CA HIS A 321 -1.29 8.10 -33.98
C HIS A 321 -0.65 9.42 -33.51
N TRP A 322 -0.17 10.26 -34.44
CA TRP A 322 0.66 11.42 -34.15
C TRP A 322 0.04 12.42 -33.16
N GLU A 323 -1.25 12.74 -33.35
CA GLU A 323 -2.02 13.63 -32.47
C GLU A 323 -2.08 13.13 -31.02
N ARG A 324 -2.02 11.81 -30.82
CA ARG A 324 -2.03 11.20 -29.47
C ARG A 324 -0.63 10.84 -28.97
N LEU A 325 0.41 11.00 -29.80
CA LEU A 325 1.81 10.74 -29.43
C LEU A 325 2.55 12.02 -29.02
N THR A 326 2.13 13.17 -29.51
CA THR A 326 2.74 14.49 -29.28
C THR A 326 2.29 15.28 -28.04
N PRO A 327 1.17 15.00 -27.34
CA PRO A 327 0.73 15.85 -26.24
C PRO A 327 1.72 16.02 -25.08
N PHE A 328 2.64 15.08 -24.90
CA PHE A 328 3.70 15.22 -23.91
C PHE A 328 4.67 16.41 -24.19
N PHE A 329 4.73 16.94 -25.41
CA PHE A 329 5.59 18.08 -25.75
C PHE A 329 5.17 19.39 -25.07
N ASP A 330 3.88 19.53 -24.75
CA ASP A 330 3.32 20.67 -24.01
C ASP A 330 3.87 20.76 -22.58
N PHE A 331 4.53 19.70 -22.11
CA PHE A 331 5.08 19.61 -20.77
C PHE A 331 6.61 19.80 -20.76
N PRO A 332 7.20 20.22 -19.61
CA PRO A 332 8.63 20.44 -19.47
C PRO A 332 9.43 19.16 -19.64
N PRO A 333 10.66 19.25 -20.18
CA PRO A 333 11.54 18.10 -20.41
C PRO A 333 11.69 17.15 -19.21
N GLU A 334 11.65 17.69 -17.99
CA GLU A 334 11.80 16.96 -16.72
C GLU A 334 10.69 15.91 -16.53
N ILE A 335 9.46 16.20 -16.95
CA ILE A 335 8.32 15.28 -16.80
C ILE A 335 7.91 14.56 -18.08
N ARG A 336 8.43 14.97 -19.25
CA ARG A 336 8.18 14.27 -20.52
C ARG A 336 8.40 12.77 -20.38
N LYS A 337 9.54 12.37 -19.79
CA LYS A 337 9.88 10.95 -19.57
C LYS A 337 8.89 10.21 -18.69
N VAL A 338 8.28 10.89 -17.73
CA VAL A 338 7.26 10.31 -16.86
C VAL A 338 5.97 10.10 -17.64
N ILE A 339 5.62 11.03 -18.52
CA ILE A 339 4.41 11.00 -19.34
C ILE A 339 4.52 9.95 -20.47
N TYR A 340 5.55 10.04 -21.30
CA TYR A 340 5.65 9.17 -22.49
C TYR A 340 6.07 7.73 -22.18
N THR A 341 6.49 7.43 -20.94
CA THR A 341 6.79 6.06 -20.49
C THR A 341 5.74 5.55 -19.51
N THR A 342 5.26 4.33 -19.73
CA THR A 342 4.40 3.60 -18.79
C THR A 342 5.18 2.93 -17.66
N ASN A 343 6.42 3.34 -17.37
CA ASN A 343 7.28 2.70 -16.38
C ASN A 343 6.62 2.59 -14.99
N ALA A 344 5.83 3.59 -14.60
CA ALA A 344 5.10 3.58 -13.34
C ALA A 344 4.17 2.36 -13.24
N ILE A 345 3.34 2.14 -14.26
CA ILE A 345 2.40 1.02 -14.30
C ILE A 345 3.04 -0.31 -14.72
N GLU A 346 4.04 -0.28 -15.61
CA GLU A 346 4.80 -1.46 -16.02
C GLU A 346 5.54 -2.12 -14.84
N SER A 347 6.10 -1.33 -13.93
CA SER A 347 6.78 -1.87 -12.73
C SER A 347 5.80 -2.62 -11.81
N VAL A 348 4.56 -2.14 -11.72
CA VAL A 348 3.49 -2.80 -10.98
C VAL A 348 3.04 -4.04 -11.71
N ASN A 349 2.76 -3.94 -13.01
CA ASN A 349 2.34 -5.06 -13.85
C ASN A 349 3.38 -6.18 -13.88
N TYR A 350 4.67 -5.86 -13.93
CA TYR A 350 5.74 -6.84 -13.80
C TYR A 350 5.69 -7.56 -12.45
N SER A 351 5.52 -6.81 -11.35
CA SER A 351 5.42 -7.38 -10.00
C SER A 351 4.20 -8.29 -9.85
N LEU A 352 3.04 -7.86 -10.36
CA LEU A 352 1.81 -8.67 -10.38
C LEU A 352 1.98 -9.93 -11.24
N ARG A 353 2.58 -9.82 -12.43
CA ARG A 353 2.87 -10.96 -13.31
C ARG A 353 3.84 -11.95 -12.66
N LYS A 354 4.83 -11.47 -11.90
CA LYS A 354 5.74 -12.34 -11.14
C LYS A 354 4.99 -13.17 -10.10
N LEU A 355 4.06 -12.56 -9.38
CA LEU A 355 3.25 -13.24 -8.36
C LEU A 355 2.24 -14.23 -8.97
N THR A 356 1.65 -13.89 -10.11
CA THR A 356 0.67 -14.76 -10.77
C THR A 356 1.32 -15.90 -11.56
N ARG A 357 2.56 -15.76 -12.05
CA ARG A 357 3.23 -16.79 -12.87
C ARG A 357 3.35 -18.15 -12.18
N HIS A 358 3.53 -18.18 -10.86
CA HIS A 358 3.62 -19.42 -10.09
C HIS A 358 2.26 -20.10 -9.89
N ARG A 359 1.15 -19.37 -10.05
CA ARG A 359 -0.21 -19.88 -9.89
C ARG A 359 -0.81 -20.14 -11.28
N GLY A 360 -0.83 -21.40 -11.72
CA GLY A 360 -1.28 -21.77 -13.07
C GLY A 360 -2.67 -21.24 -13.44
N ALA A 361 -3.68 -21.50 -12.60
CA ALA A 361 -5.02 -20.91 -12.72
C ALA A 361 -5.59 -20.61 -11.33
N PHE A 362 -6.28 -19.47 -11.21
CA PHE A 362 -6.96 -19.09 -9.97
C PHE A 362 -8.29 -19.83 -9.84
N PRO A 363 -8.70 -20.25 -8.62
CA PRO A 363 -9.94 -21.00 -8.41
C PRO A 363 -11.21 -20.15 -8.55
N SER A 364 -11.12 -18.84 -8.31
CA SER A 364 -12.22 -17.88 -8.41
C SER A 364 -11.69 -16.46 -8.68
N ASP A 365 -12.58 -15.58 -9.13
CA ASP A 365 -12.28 -14.15 -9.31
C ASP A 365 -11.90 -13.49 -7.98
N GLU A 366 -12.60 -13.82 -6.89
CA GLU A 366 -12.30 -13.30 -5.54
C GLU A 366 -10.88 -13.68 -5.08
N ALA A 367 -10.45 -14.92 -5.34
CA ALA A 367 -9.10 -15.35 -4.99
C ALA A 367 -8.02 -14.56 -5.75
N LEU A 368 -8.30 -14.20 -7.01
CA LEU A 368 -7.42 -13.34 -7.80
C LEU A 368 -7.38 -11.93 -7.22
N VAL A 369 -8.54 -11.29 -6.99
CA VAL A 369 -8.61 -9.92 -6.45
C VAL A 369 -7.90 -9.82 -5.10
N LYS A 370 -8.12 -10.78 -4.18
CA LYS A 370 -7.44 -10.83 -2.88
C LYS A 370 -5.92 -10.77 -3.02
N LEU A 371 -5.35 -11.64 -3.87
CA LEU A 371 -3.91 -11.70 -4.09
C LEU A 371 -3.39 -10.39 -4.67
N LEU A 372 -4.05 -9.86 -5.70
CA LEU A 372 -3.62 -8.63 -6.36
C LEU A 372 -3.72 -7.43 -5.43
N TYR A 373 -4.78 -7.31 -4.64
CA TYR A 373 -4.92 -6.27 -3.62
C TYR A 373 -3.78 -6.33 -2.59
N LEU A 374 -3.51 -7.51 -2.02
CA LEU A 374 -2.43 -7.68 -1.05
C LEU A 374 -1.05 -7.36 -1.66
N ALA A 375 -0.85 -7.73 -2.93
CA ALA A 375 0.36 -7.38 -3.67
C ALA A 375 0.48 -5.86 -3.86
N LEU A 376 -0.59 -5.19 -4.29
CA LEU A 376 -0.64 -3.73 -4.48
C LEU A 376 -0.40 -2.99 -3.16
N ARG A 377 -0.96 -3.48 -2.06
CA ARG A 377 -0.70 -2.96 -0.70
C ARG A 377 0.78 -3.08 -0.32
N ASN A 378 1.44 -4.17 -0.70
CA ASN A 378 2.88 -4.34 -0.44
C ASN A 378 3.78 -3.51 -1.37
N ILE A 379 3.35 -3.29 -2.62
CA ILE A 379 4.06 -2.44 -3.58
C ILE A 379 3.97 -0.98 -3.16
N SER A 380 2.77 -0.50 -2.81
CA SER A 380 2.53 0.89 -2.39
C SER A 380 3.29 1.27 -1.12
N LYS A 381 3.50 0.34 -0.17
CA LYS A 381 4.38 0.57 0.99
C LYS A 381 5.82 0.97 0.63
N LYS A 382 6.30 0.63 -0.57
CA LYS A 382 7.65 0.97 -1.03
C LYS A 382 7.70 2.34 -1.74
N TRP A 383 6.55 2.96 -2.00
CA TRP A 383 6.47 4.27 -2.64
C TRP A 383 6.61 5.37 -1.61
N THR A 384 7.83 5.55 -1.12
CA THR A 384 8.16 6.58 -0.11
C THR A 384 8.65 7.89 -0.71
N MET A 385 9.02 7.89 -1.98
CA MET A 385 9.58 9.05 -2.67
C MET A 385 8.65 9.52 -3.79
N PRO A 386 8.42 10.84 -3.91
CA PRO A 386 7.74 11.40 -5.06
C PRO A 386 8.61 11.23 -6.31
N ILE A 387 7.98 11.45 -7.46
CA ILE A 387 8.67 11.42 -8.75
C ILE A 387 9.81 12.44 -8.77
N ARG A 388 10.94 12.03 -9.38
CA ARG A 388 12.12 12.90 -9.49
C ARG A 388 11.75 14.18 -10.25
N ASP A 389 12.29 15.29 -9.77
CA ASP A 389 12.09 16.62 -10.37
C ASP A 389 10.62 17.11 -10.41
N TRP A 390 9.71 16.42 -9.69
CA TRP A 390 8.29 16.76 -9.65
C TRP A 390 8.02 18.16 -9.09
N LYS A 391 8.83 18.63 -8.13
CA LYS A 391 8.66 19.97 -7.53
C LYS A 391 8.79 21.09 -8.58
N ALA A 392 9.71 20.95 -9.54
CA ALA A 392 9.90 21.92 -10.60
C ALA A 392 8.72 21.90 -11.59
N ALA A 393 8.24 20.70 -11.92
CA ALA A 393 7.13 20.53 -12.86
C ALA A 393 5.75 20.84 -12.27
N ARG A 394 5.57 20.73 -10.95
CA ARG A 394 4.29 20.99 -10.26
C ARG A 394 3.73 22.38 -10.57
N ILE A 395 4.58 23.38 -10.73
CA ILE A 395 4.18 24.77 -11.01
C ILE A 395 3.35 24.86 -12.30
N GLN A 396 3.65 24.04 -13.31
CA GLN A 396 2.90 24.04 -14.56
C GLN A 396 1.54 23.36 -14.44
N PHE A 397 1.44 22.31 -13.62
CA PHE A 397 0.15 21.71 -13.31
C PHE A 397 -0.76 22.62 -12.46
N MET A 398 -0.19 23.63 -11.80
CA MET A 398 -0.94 24.66 -11.08
C MET A 398 -1.37 25.85 -11.96
N MET A 399 -0.82 25.96 -13.17
CA MET A 399 -1.22 26.94 -14.20
C MET A 399 -1.80 26.19 -15.39
N PRO A 400 -3.03 25.65 -15.27
CA PRO A 400 -3.56 24.74 -16.26
C PRO A 400 -3.66 25.40 -17.65
N PRO A 401 -3.40 24.67 -18.74
CA PRO A 401 -3.60 25.15 -20.10
C PRO A 401 -5.10 25.11 -20.41
N GLY A 402 -5.83 26.16 -20.03
CA GLY A 402 -7.22 26.36 -20.48
C GLY A 402 -8.14 26.99 -19.43
N PRO A 403 -9.17 27.74 -19.87
CA PRO A 403 -10.12 28.44 -19.00
C PRO A 403 -11.07 27.52 -18.20
N ASP A 404 -11.23 26.25 -18.61
CA ASP A 404 -12.22 25.31 -18.06
C ASP A 404 -11.65 24.28 -17.06
N ARG A 405 -10.35 24.33 -16.75
CA ARG A 405 -9.70 23.37 -15.84
C ARG A 405 -9.73 23.85 -14.39
N LEU A 406 -9.90 22.91 -13.46
CA LEU A 406 -9.91 23.23 -12.03
C LEU A 406 -8.52 23.68 -11.58
N VAL A 407 -8.45 24.86 -10.97
CA VAL A 407 -7.24 25.32 -10.27
C VAL A 407 -7.17 24.56 -8.95
N ALA A 408 -6.03 23.91 -8.70
CA ALA A 408 -5.81 23.20 -7.45
C ALA A 408 -5.77 24.20 -6.27
N ASP A 409 -6.88 24.32 -5.54
CA ASP A 409 -6.91 25.05 -4.28
C ASP A 409 -6.01 24.34 -3.26
N SER A 410 -4.90 24.96 -2.90
CA SER A 410 -4.03 24.48 -1.84
C SER A 410 -4.73 24.67 -0.49
N LYS A 411 -5.60 23.73 -0.09
CA LYS A 411 -5.94 23.61 1.32
C LYS A 411 -4.67 23.18 2.06
N PRO A 412 -4.20 23.93 3.07
CA PRO A 412 -3.14 23.44 3.92
C PRO A 412 -3.65 22.20 4.66
N LEU A 413 -2.97 21.06 4.47
CA LEU A 413 -3.19 19.85 5.26
C LEU A 413 -3.05 20.21 6.74
N ARG A 414 -4.18 20.34 7.46
CA ARG A 414 -4.16 20.03 8.89
C ARG A 414 -4.14 18.51 8.99
N LEU A 415 -2.98 17.97 9.31
CA LEU A 415 -2.88 16.60 9.83
C LEU A 415 -3.92 16.44 10.96
N PRO A 416 -4.80 15.43 10.91
CA PRO A 416 -5.47 15.00 12.13
C PRO A 416 -4.38 14.34 12.99
N LEU A 417 -3.81 15.10 13.91
CA LEU A 417 -3.11 14.52 15.05
C LEU A 417 -4.10 13.56 15.72
N ALA A 418 -3.69 12.29 15.83
CA ALA A 418 -4.39 11.28 16.60
C ALA A 418 -4.53 11.74 18.06
N GLY A 419 -5.64 12.40 18.36
CA GLY A 419 -6.04 12.85 19.68
C GLY A 419 -6.74 11.71 20.40
N HIS A 420 -6.16 11.29 21.51
CA HIS A 420 -6.65 10.25 22.38
C HIS A 420 -8.10 10.52 22.82
N ALA A 421 -8.96 9.52 22.72
CA ALA A 421 -10.21 9.49 23.47
C ALA A 421 -9.89 9.44 24.97
N ARG A 422 -10.19 10.52 25.70
CA ARG A 422 -10.48 10.46 27.13
C ARG A 422 -11.59 11.46 27.50
N SER A 423 -12.53 10.90 28.25
CA SER A 423 -13.40 11.48 29.29
C SER A 423 -14.46 12.53 28.93
N ALA A 424 -15.68 12.18 29.32
CA ALA A 424 -16.91 12.97 29.41
C ALA A 424 -16.81 14.12 30.46
N PRO A 425 -17.83 14.99 30.61
CA PRO A 425 -17.67 16.42 30.87
C PRO A 425 -17.55 16.80 32.35
N ALA A 426 -16.77 17.83 32.63
CA ALA A 426 -16.81 18.57 33.89
C ALA A 426 -17.58 19.89 33.68
N VAL A 427 -18.71 19.95 34.38
CA VAL A 427 -19.53 21.07 34.83
C VAL A 427 -18.95 22.48 34.63
N ALA A 428 -19.74 23.31 33.95
CA ALA A 428 -19.56 24.75 33.88
C ALA A 428 -19.80 25.41 35.24
N CYS A 429 -18.85 26.22 35.70
CA CYS A 429 -19.07 27.25 36.72
C CYS A 429 -18.25 28.48 36.33
N GLY A 430 -18.89 29.41 35.62
CA GLY A 430 -18.33 30.73 35.30
C GLY A 430 -18.92 31.76 36.25
N CYS A 431 -18.12 32.24 37.20
CA CYS A 431 -18.43 33.44 37.98
C CYS A 431 -17.54 34.60 37.49
N THR A 432 -18.21 35.56 36.86
CA THR A 432 -18.10 37.02 37.05
C THR A 432 -16.71 37.70 37.18
N SER A 433 -16.45 38.48 36.13
CA SER A 433 -15.72 39.76 36.03
C SER A 433 -15.58 40.64 37.29
N ALA A 434 -14.36 41.16 37.52
CA ALA A 434 -14.08 42.53 38.00
C ALA A 434 -12.56 42.81 38.08
N PRO A 435 -12.10 44.09 38.10
CA PRO A 435 -10.88 44.54 37.42
C PRO A 435 -9.70 44.94 38.33
N SER A 436 -8.56 45.21 37.68
CA SER A 436 -7.28 45.75 38.20
C SER A 436 -7.41 47.00 39.09
N PRO A 437 -6.33 47.37 39.81
CA PRO A 437 -5.60 48.59 39.38
C PRO A 437 -4.06 48.60 39.60
N ALA A 438 -3.41 49.35 38.69
CA ALA A 438 -2.30 50.32 38.84
C ALA A 438 -0.91 49.97 39.46
N TRP A 439 0.12 50.03 38.59
CA TRP A 439 1.44 50.74 38.58
C TRP A 439 2.15 51.18 39.90
N PRO A 440 3.49 51.48 39.94
CA PRO A 440 4.52 51.56 38.87
C PRO A 440 5.88 50.87 39.18
N VAL A 441 6.75 50.76 38.16
CA VAL A 441 8.17 50.34 38.25
C VAL A 441 9.10 51.53 37.90
N PRO A 442 10.23 51.75 38.61
CA PRO A 442 11.22 52.79 38.29
C PRO A 442 12.39 52.27 37.40
N PRO A 443 13.27 53.16 36.88
CA PRO A 443 13.89 52.98 35.57
C PRO A 443 15.42 52.74 35.52
N ALA A 444 15.87 52.39 34.31
CA ALA A 444 17.07 52.87 33.59
C ALA A 444 18.39 52.06 33.58
N ARG A 445 19.09 52.28 32.45
CA ARG A 445 20.48 51.96 32.03
C ARG A 445 20.62 50.68 31.19
N GLY A 446 21.26 50.66 30.02
CA GLY A 446 22.04 51.65 29.28
C GLY A 446 22.61 51.03 27.98
N CYS A 447 22.96 51.90 27.03
CA CYS A 447 23.54 51.63 25.71
C CYS A 447 24.78 50.72 25.69
N ALA A 448 25.02 50.03 24.56
CA ALA A 448 26.17 50.30 23.68
C ALA A 448 26.14 49.45 22.39
N MET A 449 26.26 50.14 21.25
CA MET A 449 26.65 49.59 19.95
C MET A 449 28.16 49.33 19.92
N THR A 450 28.61 48.36 19.11
CA THR A 450 29.77 48.55 18.21
C THR A 450 29.68 47.60 17.01
N CYS A 451 29.80 48.17 15.82
CA CYS A 451 30.01 47.51 14.53
C CYS A 451 31.49 47.14 14.31
N GLY A 452 31.75 46.18 13.42
CA GLY A 452 32.98 46.19 12.61
C GLY A 452 33.56 44.83 12.20
N GLY A 453 33.62 44.58 10.88
CA GLY A 453 34.79 43.94 10.25
C GLY A 453 34.69 42.51 9.68
N SER A 454 34.18 42.38 8.44
CA SER A 454 34.83 41.80 7.21
C SER A 454 35.65 40.46 7.22
N PRO A 455 35.89 39.77 6.07
CA PRO A 455 35.66 38.32 5.91
C PRO A 455 36.85 37.42 5.45
N ARG A 456 36.64 36.07 5.56
CA ARG A 456 37.25 34.90 4.83
C ARG A 456 38.76 34.59 5.09
N PRO A 457 39.32 33.38 4.74
CA PRO A 457 38.88 32.36 3.75
C PRO A 457 39.04 30.85 4.13
N CYS A 458 38.72 30.02 3.13
CA CYS A 458 38.80 28.57 2.96
C CYS A 458 40.01 27.82 3.54
N THR A 459 39.79 26.58 3.96
CA THR A 459 40.74 25.47 3.76
C THR A 459 40.01 24.16 3.46
N VAL A 460 40.51 23.52 2.41
CA VAL A 460 40.22 22.19 1.89
C VAL A 460 40.70 21.12 2.87
N ARG A 461 39.90 20.06 3.07
CA ARG A 461 40.35 18.66 3.17
C ARG A 461 39.19 17.70 2.97
#